data_AF-A0A091BWI7-F1
#
_entry.id   AF-A0A091BWI7-F1
#
_cell.length_a   1.000
_cell.length_b   1.000
_cell.length_c   1.000
_cell.angle_alpha   90.00
_cell.angle_beta   90.00
_cell.angle_gamma   90.00
#
_symmetry.space_group_name_H-M   'P 1'
#
loop_
_entity.id
_entity.type
_entity.pdbx_description
1 polymer ?
#
loop_
_entity_poly.entity_id
_entity_poly.type
_entity_poly.pdbx_seq_one_letter_code
_entity_poly.pdbx_strand_id
1 'polypeptide(L)' 'MRNVLIICQGGMSSSVLAKKTTEHLNEDGNDIQVEATSTNEGREMIEKGKYDLYLVSPQTKMYYDQLKKQVNEQVNL' A
#
# COMPACT_ATOMS: atom_id res chain seq x y z
N MET A 1 -13.79 -3.17 7.57
CA MET A 1 -12.87 -3.23 6.42
C MET A 1 -11.65 -2.39 6.70
N ARG A 2 -10.45 -2.99 6.60
CA ARG A 2 -9.16 -2.28 6.64
C ARG A 2 -8.53 -2.27 5.26
N ASN A 3 -7.88 -1.17 4.89
CA ASN A 3 -7.29 -0.99 3.57
C ASN A 3 -5.76 -0.96 3.66
N VAL A 4 -5.09 -1.80 2.87
CA VAL A 4 -3.64 -1.90 2.79
C VAL A 4 -3.18 -1.54 1.39
N LEU A 5 -2.18 -0.66 1.28
CA LEU A 5 -1.56 -0.29 0.01
C LEU A 5 -0.12 -0.81 -0.06
N ILE A 6 0.18 -1.63 -1.06
CA ILE A 6 1.54 -2.05 -1.41
C ILE A 6 2.09 -1.10 -2.47
N ILE A 7 3.13 -0.35 -2.11
CA ILE A 7 3.85 0.57 -2.99
C ILE A 7 5.04 -0.18 -3.62
N CYS A 8 4.96 -0.43 -4.93
CA CYS A 8 5.91 -1.21 -5.70
C CYS A 8 6.41 -0.44 -6.95
N GLN A 9 7.01 -1.17 -7.90
CA GLN A 9 7.46 -0.61 -9.18
C GLN A 9 6.33 -0.52 -10.24
N GLY A 10 5.10 -0.90 -9.89
CA GLY A 10 3.95 -0.84 -10.81
C GLY A 10 3.82 -2.05 -11.76
N GLY A 11 4.25 -3.24 -11.32
CA GLY A 11 4.22 -4.46 -12.14
C GLY A 11 2.98 -5.34 -11.92
N MET A 12 2.56 -6.06 -12.97
CA MET A 12 1.43 -7.02 -12.93
C MET A 12 1.55 -8.07 -11.81
N SER A 13 2.77 -8.49 -11.46
CA SER A 13 3.02 -9.45 -10.37
C SER A 13 2.52 -8.95 -9.02
N SER A 14 2.61 -7.63 -8.76
CA SER A 14 2.20 -7.04 -7.49
C SER A 14 0.67 -6.97 -7.39
N SER A 15 -0.03 -6.74 -8.50
CA SER A 15 -1.50 -6.77 -8.54
C SER A 15 -2.05 -8.19 -8.30
N VAL A 16 -1.40 -9.23 -8.85
CA VAL A 16 -1.78 -10.63 -8.59
C VAL A 16 -1.57 -10.99 -7.12
N LEU A 17 -0.44 -10.56 -6.53
CA LEU A 17 -0.17 -10.75 -5.11
C LEU A 17 -1.24 -10.07 -4.25
N ALA A 18 -1.54 -8.79 -4.50
CA ALA A 18 -2.55 -8.04 -3.73
C ALA A 18 -3.93 -8.72 -3.78
N LYS A 19 -4.34 -9.20 -4.97
CA LYS A 19 -5.59 -9.94 -5.14
C LYS A 19 -5.61 -11.23 -4.32
N LYS A 20 -4.59 -12.08 -4.45
CA LYS A 20 -4.49 -13.34 -3.71
C LYS A 20 -4.41 -13.14 -2.19
N THR A 21 -3.70 -12.11 -1.74
CA THR A 21 -3.64 -11.77 -0.32
C THR A 21 -5.00 -11.31 0.20
N THR A 22 -5.74 -10.50 -0.58
CA THR A 22 -7.11 -10.11 -0.25
C THR A 22 -8.02 -11.34 -0.13
N GLU A 23 -7.98 -12.24 -1.10
CA GLU A 23 -8.75 -13.50 -1.08
C GLU A 23 -8.43 -14.32 0.18
N HIS A 24 -7.15 -14.57 0.44
CA HIS A 24 -6.68 -15.36 1.58
C HIS A 24 -7.09 -14.76 2.93
N LEU A 25 -6.91 -13.45 3.12
CA LEU A 25 -7.27 -12.79 4.38
C LEU A 25 -8.78 -12.84 4.65
N ASN A 26 -9.59 -12.66 3.60
CA ASN A 26 -11.04 -12.75 3.71
C ASN A 26 -11.51 -14.20 3.98
N GLU A 27 -10.86 -15.20 3.37
CA GLU A 27 -11.09 -16.63 3.68
C GLU A 27 -10.81 -16.95 5.15
N ASP A 28 -9.80 -16.31 5.75
CA ASP A 28 -9.45 -16.41 7.17
C ASP A 28 -10.35 -15.56 8.10
N GLY A 29 -11.39 -14.92 7.56
CA GLY A 29 -12.35 -14.11 8.32
C GLY A 29 -11.88 -12.67 8.62
N ASN A 30 -10.81 -12.21 7.98
CA ASN A 30 -10.31 -10.84 8.11
C ASN A 30 -10.81 -9.97 6.96
N ASP A 31 -11.67 -9.00 7.28
CA ASP A 31 -12.20 -8.00 6.32
C ASP A 31 -11.11 -6.96 5.95
N ILE A 32 -10.20 -7.37 5.07
CA ILE A 32 -9.02 -6.60 4.63
C ILE A 32 -8.97 -6.56 3.09
N GLN A 33 -8.87 -5.34 2.56
CA GLN A 33 -8.64 -5.07 1.14
C GLN A 33 -7.16 -4.73 0.93
N VAL A 34 -6.48 -5.46 0.04
CA VAL A 34 -5.09 -5.17 -0.33
C VAL A 34 -5.04 -4.69 -1.78
N GLU A 35 -4.39 -3.56 -1.99
CA GLU A 35 -4.14 -2.97 -3.30
C GLU A 35 -2.63 -2.81 -3.54
N ALA A 36 -2.23 -2.75 -4.81
CA ALA A 36 -0.84 -2.52 -5.19
C ALA A 36 -0.74 -1.44 -6.27
N THR A 37 0.25 -0.55 -6.13
CA THR A 37 0.43 0.63 -7.00
C THR A 37 1.91 0.95 -7.19
N SER A 38 2.23 1.87 -8.10
CA SER A 38 3.60 2.36 -8.31
C SER A 38 4.03 3.32 -7.20
N THR A 39 5.33 3.63 -7.12
CA THR A 39 5.84 4.62 -6.16
C THR A 39 5.27 6.02 -6.40
N ASN A 40 5.04 6.40 -7.67
CA ASN A 40 4.51 7.72 -8.02
C ASN A 40 3.04 7.85 -7.58
N GLU A 41 2.21 6.91 -8.00
CA GLU A 41 0.79 6.85 -7.59
C GLU A 41 0.64 6.65 -6.07
N GLY A 42 1.55 5.89 -5.44
CA GLY A 42 1.58 5.70 -3.99
C GLY A 42 1.67 7.02 -3.21
N ARG A 43 2.40 8.01 -3.72
CA ARG A 43 2.47 9.35 -3.11
C ARG A 43 1.12 10.07 -3.15
N GLU A 44 0.42 10.01 -4.28
CA GLU A 44 -0.92 10.59 -4.42
C GLU A 44 -1.94 9.88 -3.53
N MET A 45 -1.80 8.56 -3.36
CA MET A 45 -2.69 7.75 -2.52
C MET A 45 -2.42 7.93 -1.03
N ILE A 46 -1.19 8.29 -0.65
CA ILE A 46 -0.89 8.78 0.70
C ILE A 46 -1.67 10.06 0.96
N GLU A 47 -1.55 11.08 0.12
CA GLU A 47 -2.26 12.37 0.30
C GLU A 47 -3.78 12.22 0.44
N LYS A 48 -4.39 11.25 -0.26
CA LYS A 48 -5.82 10.96 -0.15
C LYS A 48 -6.24 10.35 1.19
N GLY A 49 -5.31 9.76 1.94
CA GLY A 49 -5.53 9.31 3.33
C GLY A 49 -6.53 8.17 3.49
N LYS A 50 -6.59 7.25 2.53
CA LYS A 50 -7.61 6.19 2.47
C LYS A 50 -7.17 4.83 3.04
N TYR A 51 -5.89 4.69 3.41
CA TYR A 51 -5.31 3.40 3.80
C TYR A 51 -4.84 3.42 5.25
N ASP A 52 -5.03 2.29 5.92
CA ASP A 52 -4.63 2.07 7.31
C ASP A 52 -3.16 1.64 7.40
N LEU A 53 -2.63 1.02 6.34
CA LEU A 53 -1.27 0.51 6.27
C LEU A 53 -0.68 0.68 4.87
N TYR A 54 0.52 1.25 4.83
CA TYR A 54 1.35 1.35 3.63
C TYR A 54 2.54 0.39 3.75
N LEU A 55 2.72 -0.49 2.75
CA LEU A 55 3.84 -1.42 2.64
C LEU A 55 4.71 -1.01 1.46
N VAL A 56 6.04 -0.97 1.63
CA VAL A 56 6.98 -0.64 0.54
C VAL A 56 7.67 -1.92 0.08
N SER A 57 7.67 -2.18 -1.23
CA SER A 57 8.30 -3.38 -1.77
C SER A 57 9.83 -3.34 -1.59
N PRO A 58 10.50 -4.50 -1.49
CA PRO A 58 11.96 -4.53 -1.35
C PRO A 58 12.69 -3.81 -2.49
N GLN A 59 12.14 -3.85 -3.70
CA GLN A 59 12.70 -3.20 -4.89
C GLN A 59 12.63 -1.67 -4.80
N THR A 60 11.66 -1.12 -4.07
CA THR A 60 11.43 0.32 -3.92
C THR A 60 11.88 0.83 -2.55
N LYS A 61 12.65 0.04 -1.79
CA LYS A 61 13.12 0.38 -0.43
C LYS A 61 13.81 1.74 -0.32
N MET A 62 14.50 2.18 -1.37
CA MET A 62 15.16 3.50 -1.39
C MET A 62 14.19 4.68 -1.17
N TYR A 63 12.89 4.48 -1.45
CA TYR A 63 11.85 5.51 -1.27
C TYR A 63 11.17 5.45 0.10
N TYR A 64 11.51 4.47 0.95
CA TYR A 64 10.83 4.25 2.23
C TYR A 64 10.84 5.49 3.12
N ASP A 65 12.01 6.11 3.32
CA ASP A 65 12.12 7.29 4.21
C ASP A 65 11.34 8.49 3.68
N GLN A 66 11.30 8.67 2.36
CA GLN A 66 10.52 9.75 1.72
C GLN A 66 9.02 9.52 1.89
N LEU A 67 8.54 8.29 1.63
CA LEU A 67 7.14 7.92 1.78
C LEU A 67 6.70 8.01 3.25
N LYS A 68 7.53 7.54 4.18
CA LYS A 68 7.27 7.62 5.62
C LYS A 68 7.14 9.06 6.10
N LYS A 69 8.02 9.95 5.64
CA LYS A 69 7.95 11.38 5.96
C LYS A 69 6.62 11.97 5.48
N GLN A 70 6.21 11.65 4.25
CA GLN A 70 4.95 12.13 3.67
C GLN A 70 3.72 11.67 4.46
N VAL A 71 3.67 10.39 4.87
CA VAL A 71 2.59 9.87 5.73
C VAL A 71 2.54 10.61 7.07
N ASN A 72 3.69 10.84 7.70
CA ASN A 72 3.74 11.54 8.99
C ASN A 72 3.33 13.01 8.88
N GLU A 73 3.67 13.69 7.78
CA GLU A 73 3.24 15.07 7.53
C GLU A 73 1.73 15.16 7.35
N GLN A 74 1.12 14.18 6.67
CA GLN A 74 -0.34 14.09 6.54
C GLN A 74 -1.06 13.89 7.88
N VAL A 75 -0.52 13.05 8.78
CA VAL A 75 -1.15 12.76 10.09
C VAL A 75 -1.13 13.97 11.04
N ASN A 76 -0.29 14.96 10.77
CA ASN A 76 -0.20 16.19 11.57
C ASN A 76 -1.10 17.34 11.04
N LEU A 77 -1.96 17.06 10.05
CA LEU A 77 -2.98 17.97 9.51
C LEU A 77 -4.37 17.53 9.96
#